data_AF-A0AAD9TPN8-F1
#
_entry.id   AF-A0AAD9TPN8-F1
#
_cell.length_a   1.000
_cell.length_b   1.000
_cell.length_c   1.000
_cell.angle_alpha   90.00
_cell.angle_beta   90.00
_cell.angle_gamma   90.00
#
_symmetry.space_group_name_H-M   'P 1'
#
loop_
_entity.id
_entity.type
_entity.pdbx_description
1 polymer ?
#
loop_
_entity_poly.entity_id
_entity_poly.type
_entity_poly.pdbx_seq_one_letter_code
_entity_poly.pdbx_strand_id
1 'polypeptide(L)'
;MAELIVSPVLQVLLEKLMSGELLKFATQEGVREKLKKWERTLKIIKALLIDAEDKQLTNEAVKMWLEDLQDLAYDAEDILDEYATEALRRKLKIQNHQAATTSRARKLIPACCTGFTPTALWSDFSMQSMPM
;
A
#
# COMPACT_ATOMS: atom_id res chain seq x y z
N MET A 1 12.73 30.49 -15.21
CA MET A 1 12.64 30.99 -13.83
C MET A 1 12.01 29.86 -13.04
N ALA A 2 12.83 28.91 -12.58
CA ALA A 2 12.33 27.86 -11.71
C ALA A 2 12.19 28.50 -10.32
N GLU A 3 10.96 28.72 -9.87
CA GLU A 3 10.74 28.99 -8.46
C GLU A 3 11.16 27.72 -7.70
N LEU A 4 12.05 27.86 -6.74
CA LEU A 4 12.61 26.72 -6.01
C LEU A 4 11.58 26.25 -4.96
N ILE A 5 10.70 25.35 -5.39
CA ILE A 5 9.60 24.80 -4.58
C ILE A 5 9.98 23.41 -4.02
N VAL A 6 11.26 23.21 -3.67
CA VAL A 6 11.76 21.89 -3.20
C VAL A 6 11.05 21.45 -1.91
N SER A 7 10.81 22.38 -0.98
CA SER A 7 10.19 22.07 0.31
C SER A 7 8.74 21.57 0.18
N PRO A 8 7.85 22.18 -0.63
CA PRO A 8 6.52 21.64 -0.87
C PRO A 8 6.51 20.30 -1.62
N VAL A 9 7.38 20.09 -2.62
CA VAL A 9 7.43 18.79 -3.33
C VAL A 9 7.82 17.65 -2.37
N LEU A 10 8.83 17.88 -1.51
CA LEU A 10 9.21 16.90 -0.49
C LEU A 10 8.09 16.65 0.54
N GLN A 11 7.24 17.64 0.81
CA GLN A 11 6.07 17.46 1.68
C GLN A 11 5.06 16.51 1.06
N VAL A 12 4.71 16.72 -0.21
CA VAL A 12 3.79 15.82 -0.94
C VAL A 12 4.34 14.39 -0.95
N LEU A 13 5.64 14.24 -1.21
CA LEU A 13 6.29 12.92 -1.21
C LEU A 13 6.24 12.25 0.18
N LEU A 14 6.47 12.99 1.25
CA LEU A 14 6.33 12.49 2.63
C LEU A 14 4.90 12.07 2.96
N GLU A 15 3.90 12.85 2.53
CA GLU A 15 2.49 12.51 2.72
C GLU A 15 2.12 11.22 1.99
N LYS A 16 2.61 11.04 0.75
CA LYS A 16 2.44 9.81 -0.02
C LYS A 16 3.07 8.61 0.67
N LEU A 17 4.28 8.74 1.21
CA LEU A 17 4.95 7.66 1.96
C LEU A 17 4.19 7.26 3.23
N MET A 18 3.57 8.24 3.89
CA MET A 18 2.75 8.01 5.08
C MET A 18 1.29 7.64 4.75
N SER A 19 0.92 7.60 3.47
CA SER A 19 -0.43 7.30 3.05
C SER A 19 -0.86 5.92 3.54
N GLY A 20 -2.01 5.89 4.22
CA GLY A 20 -2.62 4.65 4.67
C GLY A 20 -2.91 3.69 3.52
N GLU A 21 -3.14 4.19 2.30
CA GLU A 21 -3.34 3.34 1.13
C GLU A 21 -2.04 2.66 0.70
N LEU A 22 -0.96 3.43 0.53
CA LEU A 22 0.36 2.90 0.20
C LEU A 22 0.81 1.86 1.24
N LEU A 23 0.62 2.16 2.53
CA LEU A 23 0.99 1.28 3.63
C LEU A 23 0.11 0.02 3.72
N LYS A 24 -1.16 0.08 3.30
CA LYS A 24 -2.03 -1.11 3.17
C LYS A 24 -1.54 -2.03 2.06
N PHE A 25 -0.93 -1.47 1.00
CA PHE A 25 -0.39 -2.24 -0.12
C PHE A 25 1.05 -2.70 0.09
N ALA A 26 1.81 -2.07 1.00
CA ALA A 26 3.14 -2.51 1.42
C ALA A 26 3.09 -3.75 2.33
N THR A 27 2.47 -4.83 1.85
CA THR A 27 2.34 -6.11 2.58
C THR A 27 3.58 -6.99 2.47
N GLN A 28 4.41 -6.76 1.44
CA GLN A 28 5.64 -7.51 1.25
C GLN A 28 6.70 -7.10 2.30
N GLU A 29 7.26 -8.11 2.97
CA GLU A 29 8.37 -7.95 3.89
C GLU A 29 9.56 -7.28 3.18
N GLY A 30 10.12 -6.25 3.80
CA GLY A 30 11.15 -5.39 3.20
C GLY A 30 10.65 -4.14 2.45
N VAL A 31 9.46 -4.14 1.85
CA VAL A 31 8.91 -2.92 1.21
C VAL A 31 8.57 -1.88 2.27
N ARG A 32 7.91 -2.27 3.34
CA ARG A 32 7.58 -1.39 4.47
C ARG A 32 8.83 -0.80 5.13
N GLU A 33 9.89 -1.59 5.24
CA GLU A 33 11.17 -1.12 5.80
C GLU A 33 11.84 -0.09 4.89
N LYS A 34 11.84 -0.33 3.58
CA LYS A 34 12.34 0.63 2.59
C LYS A 34 11.55 1.94 2.64
N LEU A 35 10.22 1.90 2.67
CA LEU A 35 9.39 3.11 2.78
C LEU A 35 9.68 3.89 4.06
N LYS A 36 9.82 3.21 5.21
CA LYS A 36 10.24 3.84 6.47
C LYS A 36 11.64 4.46 6.39
N LYS A 37 12.57 3.82 5.69
CA LYS A 37 13.91 4.36 5.46
C LYS A 37 13.83 5.65 4.63
N TRP A 38 13.04 5.64 3.55
CA TRP A 38 12.83 6.80 2.69
C TRP A 38 12.21 7.96 3.45
N GLU A 39 11.18 7.70 4.26
CA GLU A 39 10.55 8.70 5.13
C GLU A 39 11.58 9.38 6.05
N ARG A 40 12.44 8.60 6.71
CA ARG A 40 13.51 9.15 7.59
C ARG A 40 14.51 9.99 6.81
N THR A 41 14.96 9.50 5.66
CA THR A 41 15.92 10.21 4.81
C THR A 41 15.35 11.54 4.32
N LEU A 42 14.10 11.56 3.86
CA LEU A 42 13.44 12.78 3.40
C LEU A 42 13.21 13.78 4.53
N LYS A 43 12.91 13.32 5.76
CA LYS A 43 12.85 14.19 6.94
C LYS A 43 14.20 14.86 7.26
N ILE A 44 15.29 14.12 7.15
CA ILE A 44 16.65 14.66 7.33
C ILE A 44 16.95 15.71 6.26
N ILE A 45 16.67 15.39 4.99
CA ILE A 45 16.87 16.32 3.87
C ILE A 45 16.05 17.59 4.09
N LYS A 46 14.76 17.46 4.47
CA LYS A 46 13.90 18.60 4.78
C LYS A 46 14.46 19.48 5.91
N ALA A 47 15.06 18.88 6.94
CA ALA A 47 15.70 19.63 8.01
C ALA A 47 16.95 20.38 7.52
N LEU A 48 17.80 19.73 6.70
CA LEU A 48 18.97 20.36 6.10
C LEU A 48 18.61 21.48 5.12
N LEU A 49 17.45 21.38 4.46
CA LEU A 49 16.93 22.40 3.56
C LEU A 49 16.58 23.70 4.28
N ILE A 50 16.03 23.61 5.50
CA ILE A 50 15.76 24.78 6.33
C ILE A 50 17.06 25.56 6.59
N ASP A 51 18.18 24.86 6.80
CA ASP A 51 19.50 25.48 7.00
C ASP A 51 20.16 25.98 5.70
N ALA A 52 19.70 25.49 4.54
CA ALA A 52 20.25 25.79 3.22
C ALA A 52 19.48 26.91 2.49
N GLU A 53 18.20 27.11 2.79
CA GLU A 53 17.32 28.14 2.21
C GLU A 53 17.92 29.55 2.43
N ASP A 54 18.49 29.82 3.60
CA ASP A 54 19.19 31.08 3.90
C ASP A 54 20.45 31.31 3.04
N LYS A 55 21.06 30.25 2.50
CA LYS A 55 22.31 30.30 1.71
C LYS A 55 22.08 30.20 0.21
N GLN A 56 20.89 29.77 -0.21
CA GLN A 56 20.52 29.51 -1.60
C GLN A 56 20.64 30.74 -2.50
N LEU A 57 20.37 31.93 -1.98
CA LEU A 57 20.44 33.19 -2.74
C LEU A 57 21.88 33.61 -3.09
N THR A 58 22.89 32.99 -2.46
CA THR A 58 24.30 33.43 -2.55
C THR A 58 25.24 32.38 -3.10
N ASN A 59 24.82 31.12 -3.20
CA ASN A 59 25.69 30.01 -3.58
C ASN A 59 25.10 29.18 -4.74
N GLU A 60 25.70 29.29 -5.92
CA GLU A 60 25.24 28.59 -7.12
C GLU A 60 25.32 27.06 -6.98
N ALA A 61 26.29 26.52 -6.22
CA ALA A 61 26.39 25.09 -5.98
C ALA A 61 25.21 24.57 -5.12
N VAL A 62 24.76 25.39 -4.16
CA VAL A 62 23.55 25.07 -3.37
C VAL A 62 22.33 25.10 -4.29
N LYS A 63 22.22 26.08 -5.19
CA LYS A 63 21.12 26.15 -6.16
C LYS A 63 21.06 24.92 -7.08
N MET A 64 22.17 24.53 -7.70
CA MET A 64 22.22 23.32 -8.54
C MET A 64 21.82 22.06 -7.77
N TRP A 65 22.33 21.89 -6.54
CA TRP A 65 21.97 20.74 -5.71
C TRP A 65 20.46 20.69 -5.37
N LEU A 66 19.82 21.85 -5.23
CA LEU A 66 18.38 21.95 -4.96
C LEU A 66 17.53 21.65 -6.19
N GLU A 67 17.99 22.01 -7.39
CA GLU A 67 17.38 21.62 -8.65
C GLU A 67 17.44 20.09 -8.83
N ASP A 68 18.62 19.48 -8.65
CA ASP A 68 18.79 18.01 -8.72
C ASP A 68 17.90 17.27 -7.69
N LEU A 69 17.78 17.83 -6.48
CA LEU A 69 16.93 17.27 -5.44
C LEU A 69 15.44 17.37 -5.79
N GLN A 70 15.03 18.43 -6.48
CA GLN A 70 13.67 18.60 -6.94
C GLN A 70 13.32 17.55 -8.00
N ASP A 71 14.19 17.37 -9.00
CA ASP A 71 14.01 16.38 -10.05
C ASP A 71 13.90 14.97 -9.47
N LEU A 72 14.81 14.63 -8.54
CA LEU A 72 14.75 13.34 -7.84
C LEU A 72 13.46 13.14 -7.03
N ALA A 73 12.91 14.21 -6.45
CA ALA A 73 11.65 14.13 -5.70
C ALA A 73 10.45 13.85 -6.62
N TYR A 74 10.44 14.42 -7.83
CA TYR A 74 9.44 14.11 -8.85
C TYR A 74 9.55 12.66 -9.35
N ASP A 75 10.77 12.19 -9.64
CA ASP A 75 10.99 10.79 -10.02
C ASP A 75 10.48 9.82 -8.95
N ALA A 76 10.73 10.14 -7.67
CA ALA A 76 10.25 9.34 -6.56
C ALA A 76 8.73 9.38 -6.42
N GLU A 77 8.10 10.53 -6.66
CA GLU A 77 6.66 10.70 -6.64
C GLU A 77 5.97 9.82 -7.68
N ASP A 78 6.48 9.85 -8.92
CA ASP A 78 5.98 9.05 -10.03
C ASP A 78 6.06 7.54 -9.73
N ILE A 79 7.17 7.09 -9.14
CA ILE A 79 7.35 5.68 -8.73
C ILE A 79 6.31 5.27 -7.67
N LEU A 80 6.02 6.14 -6.70
CA LEU A 80 5.02 5.85 -5.67
C LEU A 80 3.60 5.78 -6.25
N ASP A 81 3.28 6.65 -7.20
CA ASP A 81 1.98 6.65 -7.89
C ASP A 81 1.80 5.41 -8.77
N GLU A 82 2.83 5.01 -9.51
CA GLU A 82 2.82 3.77 -10.28
C GLU A 82 2.64 2.56 -9.36
N TYR A 83 3.38 2.51 -8.25
CA TYR A 83 3.25 1.43 -7.27
C TYR A 83 1.84 1.35 -6.68
N ALA A 84 1.26 2.48 -6.26
CA ALA A 84 -0.10 2.54 -5.73
C ALA A 84 -1.12 2.05 -6.77
N THR A 85 -0.99 2.51 -8.01
CA THR A 85 -1.85 2.12 -9.13
C THR A 85 -1.77 0.63 -9.41
N GLU A 86 -0.56 0.07 -9.50
CA GLU A 86 -0.36 -1.36 -9.76
C GLU A 86 -0.86 -2.22 -8.60
N ALA A 87 -0.66 -1.78 -7.36
CA ALA A 87 -1.17 -2.49 -6.19
C ALA A 87 -2.70 -2.54 -6.18
N LEU A 88 -3.36 -1.42 -6.52
CA LEU A 88 -4.81 -1.35 -6.64
C LEU A 88 -5.32 -2.26 -7.76
N ARG A 89 -4.64 -2.25 -8.93
CA ARG A 89 -4.95 -3.12 -10.06
C ARG A 89 -4.89 -4.61 -9.69
N ARG A 90 -3.85 -5.02 -8.95
CA ARG A 90 -3.69 -6.41 -8.47
C ARG A 90 -4.83 -6.80 -7.53
N LYS A 91 -5.22 -5.92 -6.60
CA LYS A 91 -6.35 -6.17 -5.69
C LYS A 91 -7.67 -6.38 -6.44
N LEU A 92 -7.98 -5.55 -7.43
CA LEU A 92 -9.19 -5.69 -8.25
C LEU A 92 -9.21 -6.99 -9.06
N LYS A 93 -8.06 -7.39 -9.64
CA LYS A 93 -7.95 -8.67 -10.35
C LYS A 93 -8.26 -9.87 -9.44
N ILE A 94 -7.78 -9.87 -8.20
CA ILE A 94 -8.06 -10.94 -7.23
C ILE A 94 -9.56 -10.98 -6.89
N GLN A 95 -10.17 -9.84 -6.62
CA GLN A 95 -11.61 -9.75 -6.31
C GLN A 95 -12.49 -10.25 -7.46
N ASN A 96 -12.17 -9.88 -8.70
CA ASN A 96 -12.90 -10.36 -9.88
C ASN A 96 -12.79 -11.89 -10.07
N HIS A 97 -11.63 -12.48 -9.81
CA HIS A 97 -11.46 -13.94 -9.88
C HIS A 97 -12.25 -14.68 -8.79
N GLN A 98 -12.36 -14.10 -7.59
CA GLN A 98 -13.16 -14.65 -6.48
C GLN A 98 -14.68 -14.56 -6.77
N ALA A 99 -15.14 -13.45 -7.37
CA ALA A 99 -16.53 -13.32 -7.80
C ALA A 99 -16.88 -14.33 -8.93
N ALA A 100 -15.96 -14.55 -9.87
CA ALA A 100 -16.17 -15.52 -10.95
C ALA A 100 -16.18 -16.98 -10.47
N THR A 101 -15.31 -17.36 -9.54
CA THR A 101 -15.21 -18.74 -9.01
C THR A 101 -16.38 -19.11 -8.09
N THR A 102 -16.88 -18.19 -7.26
CA THR A 102 -18.06 -18.43 -6.42
C THR A 102 -19.35 -18.63 -7.22
N SER A 103 -19.47 -17.98 -8.38
CA SER A 103 -20.62 -18.17 -9.29
C SER A 103 -20.67 -19.56 -9.95
N ARG A 104 -19.52 -20.22 -10.15
CA ARG A 104 -19.44 -21.58 -10.71
C ARG A 104 -19.68 -22.65 -9.64
N ALA A 105 -19.20 -22.46 -8.42
CA ALA A 105 -19.49 -23.36 -7.30
C ALA A 105 -21.01 -23.47 -7.03
N ARG A 106 -21.77 -22.38 -7.21
CA ARG A 106 -23.24 -22.39 -7.12
C ARG A 106 -23.94 -23.21 -8.20
N LYS A 107 -23.35 -23.36 -9.40
CA LYS A 107 -23.92 -24.16 -10.50
C LYS A 107 -23.67 -25.65 -10.35
N LEU A 108 -22.80 -26.05 -9.43
CA LEU A 108 -22.46 -27.44 -9.13
C LEU A 108 -23.26 -28.01 -7.96
N ILE A 109 -24.16 -27.23 -7.35
CA ILE A 109 -25.12 -27.74 -6.37
C ILE A 109 -26.29 -28.32 -7.16
N PRO A 110 -26.47 -29.65 -7.20
CA PRO A 110 -27.67 -30.24 -7.79
C PRO A 110 -28.88 -29.75 -6.98
N ALA A 111 -30.00 -29.48 -7.64
CA ALA A 111 -31.25 -29.07 -6.97
C ALA A 111 -31.76 -30.09 -5.91
N CYS A 112 -31.14 -31.27 -5.82
CA CYS A 112 -31.40 -32.28 -4.80
C CYS A 112 -30.87 -31.91 -3.39
N CYS A 113 -30.01 -30.90 -3.24
CA CYS A 113 -29.31 -30.62 -1.97
C CYS A 113 -29.76 -29.35 -1.23
N THR A 114 -30.86 -28.69 -1.64
CA THR A 114 -31.41 -27.52 -0.92
C THR A 114 -32.15 -27.87 0.39
N GLY A 115 -32.06 -29.13 0.84
CA GLY A 115 -32.75 -29.62 2.04
C GLY A 115 -31.94 -29.62 3.35
N PHE A 116 -30.69 -29.15 3.35
CA PHE A 116 -29.90 -29.10 4.59
C PHE A 116 -30.02 -27.73 5.26
N THR A 117 -31.02 -27.60 6.14
CA THR A 117 -31.04 -26.62 7.22
C THR A 117 -30.05 -27.05 8.31
N PRO A 118 -29.01 -26.27 8.64
CA PRO A 118 -28.00 -26.64 9.62
C PRO A 118 -28.46 -26.35 11.06
N THR A 119 -29.52 -27.00 11.52
CA THR A 119 -29.93 -26.95 12.94
C THR A 119 -30.18 -28.31 13.60
N ALA A 120 -29.90 -29.42 12.93
CA ALA A 120 -30.01 -30.76 13.54
C ALA A 120 -28.67 -31.50 13.49
N LEU A 121 -27.68 -31.03 14.25
CA LEU A 121 -26.45 -31.78 14.50
C LEU A 121 -25.94 -31.50 15.90
N TRP A 122 -26.77 -31.77 16.91
CA TRP A 122 -26.32 -31.84 18.31
C TRP A 122 -27.08 -32.85 19.17
N SER A 123 -27.75 -33.82 18.54
CA SER A 123 -28.61 -34.77 19.27
C SER A 123 -28.31 -36.23 18.98
N ASP A 124 -27.09 -36.60 18.59
CA ASP A 124 -26.73 -38.02 18.39
C ASP A 124 -25.44 -38.44 19.12
N PHE A 125 -25.05 -37.72 20.19
CA PHE A 125 -24.11 -38.27 21.17
C PHE A 125 -24.84 -38.66 22.44
N SER A 126 -25.73 -39.65 22.34
CA SER A 126 -26.05 -40.49 23.49
C SER A 126 -26.59 -41.85 23.05
N MET A 127 -26.06 -42.88 23.72
CA MET A 127 -26.57 -44.25 23.83
C MET A 127 -26.21 -45.24 22.70
N GLN A 128 -25.13 -46.01 22.95
CA GLN A 128 -25.36 -47.44 23.21
C GLN A 128 -24.24 -48.06 24.06
N SER A 129 -24.60 -48.38 25.30
CA SER A 129 -23.89 -49.31 26.17
C SER A 129 -24.09 -50.76 25.70
N MET A 130 -23.17 -51.60 26.21
CA MET A 130 -23.25 -53.06 26.49
C MET A 130 -22.54 -53.99 25.47
N PRO A 131 -22.16 -55.21 25.88
CA PRO A 131 -21.31 -55.57 27.03
C PRO A 131 -20.25 -56.63 26.63
N MET A 132 -19.38 -57.02 27.57
CA MET A 132 -18.86 -58.39 27.71
C MET A 132 -18.79 -58.73 29.20
#